data_AF-A0A7C4HSE1-F1
#
_entry.id   AF-A0A7C4HSE1-F1
#
_cell.length_a   1.000
_cell.length_b   1.000
_cell.length_c   1.000
_cell.angle_alpha   90.00
_cell.angle_beta   90.00
_cell.angle_gamma   90.00
#
_symmetry.space_group_name_H-M   'P 1'
#
loop_
_entity.id
_entity.type
_entity.pdbx_description
1 polymer ?
#
loop_
_entity_poly.entity_id
_entity_poly.type
_entity_poly.pdbx_seq_one_letter_code
_entity_poly.pdbx_strand_id
1 'polypeptide(L)'
;MASRDDINTPMVAVVGFLGAIIVFAVIVLLIVVYYNAEGRQRAEKELAVPPAEIRRLVAQQEGQLADYRLLDSEKKIVAIPISRAMKLVVDELADSSAKAAEARSK
;
A
#
# COMPACT_ATOMS: atom_id res chain seq x y z
N MET A 1 57.55 45.28 -22.43
CA MET A 1 56.77 45.96 -21.38
C MET A 1 55.51 45.14 -21.15
N ALA A 2 55.41 44.44 -20.02
CA ALA A 2 54.22 43.67 -19.67
C ALA A 2 53.29 44.60 -18.89
N SER A 3 52.20 45.05 -19.53
CA SER A 3 51.12 45.74 -18.82
C SER A 3 50.50 44.74 -17.85
N ARG A 4 50.65 44.97 -16.55
CA ARG A 4 49.79 44.35 -15.56
C ARG A 4 48.41 44.96 -15.78
N ASP A 5 47.54 44.17 -16.36
CA ASP A 5 46.12 44.46 -16.41
C ASP A 5 45.64 44.30 -14.96
N ASP A 6 45.39 45.42 -14.28
CA ASP A 6 44.94 45.44 -12.90
C ASP A 6 43.51 44.89 -12.88
N ILE A 7 43.39 43.57 -12.82
CA ILE A 7 42.11 42.88 -12.65
C ILE A 7 41.48 43.43 -11.37
N ASN A 8 40.28 43.96 -11.52
CA ASN A 8 39.46 44.41 -10.40
C ASN A 8 38.90 43.18 -9.67
N THR A 9 39.77 42.54 -8.87
CA THR A 9 39.47 41.37 -8.04
C THR A 9 38.19 41.52 -7.22
N PRO A 10 37.88 42.68 -6.58
CA PRO A 10 36.63 42.79 -5.85
C PRO A 10 35.40 42.80 -6.77
N MET A 11 35.49 43.39 -7.96
CA MET A 11 34.41 43.34 -8.94
C MET A 11 34.15 41.91 -9.43
N VAL A 12 35.22 41.15 -9.72
CA VAL A 12 35.11 39.73 -10.12
C VAL A 12 34.52 38.88 -8.99
N ALA A 13 34.91 39.13 -7.75
CA ALA A 13 34.38 38.43 -6.58
C ALA A 13 32.87 38.67 -6.39
N VAL A 14 32.40 39.91 -6.56
CA VAL A 14 30.98 40.27 -6.47
C VAL A 14 30.17 39.58 -7.58
N VAL A 15 30.66 39.62 -8.81
CA VAL A 15 29.98 38.96 -9.95
C VAL A 15 29.93 37.44 -9.76
N GLY A 16 31.02 36.83 -9.29
CA GLY A 16 31.05 35.40 -8.98
C GLY A 16 30.09 35.01 -7.85
N PHE A 17 30.01 35.84 -6.80
CA PHE A 17 29.10 35.60 -5.68
C PHE A 17 27.62 35.70 -6.09
N LEU A 18 27.26 36.72 -6.87
CA LEU A 18 25.93 36.84 -7.48
C LEU A 18 25.60 35.65 -8.38
N GLY A 19 26.56 35.22 -9.21
CA GLY A 19 26.42 34.02 -10.04
C GLY A 19 26.16 32.76 -9.21
N ALA A 20 26.89 32.58 -8.11
CA ALA A 20 26.71 31.45 -7.20
C ALA A 20 25.32 31.44 -6.55
N ILE A 21 24.80 32.60 -6.14
CA ILE A 21 23.44 32.73 -5.59
C ILE A 21 22.39 32.34 -6.62
N ILE A 22 22.54 32.82 -7.86
CA ILE A 22 21.59 32.50 -8.94
C ILE A 22 21.60 31.01 -9.23
N VAL A 23 22.77 30.39 -9.36
CA VAL A 23 22.88 28.94 -9.59
C VAL A 23 22.26 28.16 -8.43
N PHE A 24 22.52 28.56 -7.19
CA PHE A 24 21.90 27.95 -6.02
C PHE A 24 20.37 28.06 -6.06
N ALA A 25 19.84 29.23 -6.39
CA ALA A 25 18.39 29.45 -6.53
C ALA A 25 17.78 28.55 -7.62
N VAL A 26 18.47 28.38 -8.76
CA VAL A 26 18.03 27.48 -9.84
C VAL A 26 18.00 26.03 -9.37
N ILE A 27 19.02 25.57 -8.63
CA ILE A 27 19.05 24.21 -8.07
C ILE A 27 17.87 24.00 -7.11
N VAL A 28 17.62 24.94 -6.20
CA VAL A 28 16.49 24.87 -5.26
C VAL A 28 15.16 24.87 -6.01
N LEU A 29 15.00 25.71 -7.02
CA LEU A 29 13.80 25.74 -7.85
C LEU A 29 13.55 24.39 -8.54
N LEU A 30 14.59 23.80 -9.13
CA LEU A 30 14.50 22.48 -9.77
C LEU A 30 14.11 21.39 -8.77
N ILE A 31 14.68 21.41 -7.57
CA ILE A 31 14.31 20.49 -6.48
C ILE A 31 12.81 20.66 -6.15
N VAL A 32 12.34 21.89 -5.95
CA VAL A 32 10.93 22.15 -5.63
C VAL A 32 10.00 21.66 -6.74
N VAL A 33 10.32 21.95 -8.00
CA VAL A 33 9.53 21.50 -9.15
C VAL A 33 9.51 19.98 -9.24
N TYR A 34 10.65 19.33 -9.05
CA TYR A 34 10.77 17.87 -9.04
C TYR A 34 9.90 17.24 -7.95
N TYR A 35 9.99 17.72 -6.70
CA TYR A 35 9.17 17.22 -5.60
C TYR A 35 7.69 17.58 -5.73
N ASN A 36 7.33 18.71 -6.34
CA ASN A 36 5.95 19.05 -6.62
C ASN A 36 5.34 18.12 -7.69
N ALA A 37 6.11 17.82 -8.75
CA ALA A 37 5.72 16.89 -9.80
C ALA A 37 5.63 15.44 -9.29
N GLU A 38 6.58 14.99 -8.48
CA GLU A 38 6.58 13.65 -7.88
C GLU A 38 5.59 13.49 -6.73
N GLY A 39 5.35 14.55 -5.94
CA GLY A 39 4.43 14.52 -4.80
C GLY A 39 3.00 14.14 -5.20
N ARG A 40 2.58 14.49 -6.43
CA ARG A 40 1.28 14.09 -6.98
C ARG A 40 1.18 12.58 -7.26
N GLN A 41 2.28 11.92 -7.60
CA GLN A 41 2.30 10.48 -7.90
C GLN A 41 2.64 9.62 -6.67
N ARG A 42 3.48 10.14 -5.74
CA ARG A 42 3.82 9.44 -4.49
C ARG A 42 2.65 9.39 -3.51
N ALA A 43 1.86 10.46 -3.40
CA ALA A 43 0.66 10.46 -2.55
C ALA A 43 -0.35 9.37 -2.98
N GLU A 44 -0.54 9.16 -4.29
CA GLU A 44 -1.42 8.10 -4.78
C GLU A 44 -0.83 6.70 -4.59
N LYS A 45 0.48 6.51 -4.77
CA LYS A 45 1.13 5.19 -4.65
C LYS A 45 1.42 4.74 -3.21
N GLU A 46 1.79 5.64 -2.29
CA GLU A 46 1.99 5.29 -0.88
C GLU A 46 0.67 4.98 -0.16
N LEU A 47 -0.44 5.58 -0.58
CA LEU A 47 -1.77 5.25 -0.05
C LEU A 47 -2.38 3.99 -0.70
N ALA A 48 -2.04 3.67 -1.95
CA ALA A 48 -2.57 2.51 -2.66
C ALA A 48 -1.86 1.19 -2.30
N VAL A 49 -0.72 1.25 -1.61
CA VAL A 49 -0.01 0.04 -1.18
C VAL A 49 -0.23 -0.18 0.32
N PRO A 50 -1.25 -0.96 0.75
CA PRO A 50 -1.35 -1.35 2.15
C PRO A 50 -0.01 -1.90 2.63
N PRO A 51 0.46 -1.48 3.82
CA PRO A 51 1.75 -1.88 4.36
C PRO A 51 1.92 -3.39 4.20
N ALA A 52 3.08 -3.82 3.69
CA ALA A 52 3.32 -5.23 3.37
C ALA A 52 3.04 -6.17 4.56
N GLU A 53 3.16 -5.65 5.78
CA GLU A 53 2.83 -6.31 7.04
C GLU A 53 1.33 -6.60 7.20
N ILE A 54 0.46 -5.64 6.86
CA ILE A 54 -1.01 -5.82 6.88
C ILE A 54 -1.41 -6.87 5.83
N ARG A 55 -0.82 -6.83 4.62
CA ARG A 55 -1.13 -7.82 3.58
C ARG A 55 -0.73 -9.23 3.99
N ARG A 56 0.42 -9.38 4.64
CA ARG A 56 0.88 -10.68 5.16
C ARG A 56 -0.03 -11.20 6.26
N LEU A 57 -0.49 -10.33 7.16
CA LEU A 57 -1.41 -10.71 8.24
C LEU A 57 -2.76 -11.17 7.68
N VAL A 58 -3.34 -10.44 6.72
CA VAL A 58 -4.59 -10.82 6.05
C VAL A 58 -4.43 -12.14 5.30
N ALA A 59 -3.37 -12.29 4.50
CA ALA A 59 -3.12 -13.54 3.78
C ALA A 59 -2.93 -14.75 4.71
N GLN A 60 -2.29 -14.54 5.87
CA GLN A 60 -2.12 -15.58 6.89
C GLN A 60 -3.45 -15.95 7.55
N GLN A 61 -4.34 -14.98 7.75
CA GLN A 61 -5.68 -15.23 8.27
C GLN A 61 -6.53 -15.98 7.23
N GLU A 62 -6.51 -15.55 5.96
CA GLU A 62 -7.20 -16.25 4.87
C GLU A 62 -6.74 -17.70 4.72
N GLY A 63 -5.43 -17.96 4.83
CA GLY A 63 -4.89 -19.32 4.82
C GLY A 63 -5.42 -20.20 5.96
N GLN A 64 -5.57 -19.65 7.17
CA GLN A 64 -6.14 -20.39 8.31
C GLN A 64 -7.63 -20.72 8.15
N LEU A 65 -8.36 -19.94 7.34
CA LEU A 65 -9.80 -20.07 7.10
C LEU A 65 -10.12 -20.94 5.87
N ALA A 66 -9.13 -21.17 5.00
CA ALA A 66 -9.26 -21.88 3.73
C ALA A 66 -8.91 -23.36 3.79
N ASP A 67 -8.20 -23.82 4.83
CA ASP A 67 -7.72 -25.19 4.95
C ASP A 67 -8.55 -26.07 5.89
N TYR A 68 -8.55 -27.37 5.59
CA TYR A 68 -9.11 -28.40 6.47
C TYR A 68 -8.09 -28.72 7.57
N ARG A 69 -8.52 -28.70 8.83
CA ARG A 69 -7.66 -29.03 9.97
C ARG A 69 -8.38 -29.88 11.01
N LEU A 70 -7.68 -30.88 11.54
CA LEU A 70 -8.14 -31.63 12.72
C LEU A 70 -7.87 -30.77 13.96
N LEU A 71 -8.93 -30.34 14.65
CA LEU A 71 -8.82 -29.52 15.87
C LEU A 71 -8.68 -30.40 17.10
N ASP A 72 -9.47 -31.48 17.17
CA ASP A 72 -9.48 -32.41 18.30
C ASP A 72 -9.91 -33.81 17.81
N SER A 73 -8.96 -34.73 17.78
CA SER A 73 -9.17 -36.11 17.32
C SER A 73 -9.94 -36.96 18.33
N GLU A 74 -9.89 -36.65 19.63
CA GLU A 74 -10.63 -37.37 20.66
C GLU A 74 -12.12 -36.99 20.62
N LYS A 75 -12.42 -35.72 20.35
CA LYS A 75 -13.80 -35.21 20.24
C LYS A 75 -14.35 -35.25 18.81
N LYS A 76 -13.58 -35.75 17.84
CA LYS A 76 -13.92 -35.78 16.40
C LYS A 76 -14.33 -34.41 15.84
N ILE A 77 -13.70 -33.33 16.33
CA ILE A 77 -13.97 -31.97 15.88
C ILE A 77 -13.00 -31.61 14.75
N VAL A 78 -13.55 -31.35 13.57
CA VAL A 78 -12.82 -30.94 12.37
C VAL A 78 -13.14 -29.49 12.00
N ALA A 79 -12.12 -28.73 11.66
CA ALA A 79 -12.27 -27.45 10.97
C ALA A 79 -12.45 -27.73 9.47
N ILE A 80 -13.52 -27.19 8.92
CA ILE A 80 -13.76 -27.15 7.47
C ILE A 80 -13.58 -25.70 6.99
N PRO A 81 -13.18 -25.49 5.72
CA PRO A 81 -13.08 -24.17 5.14
C PRO A 81 -14.42 -23.43 5.24
N ILE A 82 -14.38 -22.12 5.55
CA ILE A 82 -15.62 -21.35 5.78
C ILE A 82 -16.53 -21.38 4.55
N SER A 83 -15.96 -21.35 3.34
CA SER A 83 -16.73 -21.46 2.09
C SER A 83 -17.53 -22.77 1.99
N ARG A 84 -17.03 -23.87 2.57
CA ARG A 84 -17.74 -25.15 2.63
C ARG A 84 -18.77 -25.17 3.74
N ALA A 85 -18.45 -24.61 4.91
CA ALA A 85 -19.40 -24.48 6.01
C ALA A 85 -20.66 -23.71 5.59
N MET A 86 -20.50 -22.55 4.95
CA MET A 86 -21.63 -21.75 4.50
C MET A 86 -22.54 -22.50 3.53
N LYS A 87 -21.97 -23.25 2.57
CA LYS A 87 -22.76 -24.06 1.62
C LYS A 87 -23.59 -25.11 2.34
N LEU A 88 -22.97 -25.87 3.25
CA LEU A 88 -23.67 -26.90 4.01
C LEU A 88 -24.81 -26.34 4.86
N VAL A 89 -24.60 -25.17 5.49
CA VAL A 89 -25.64 -24.50 6.28
C VAL A 89 -26.80 -24.03 5.40
N VAL A 90 -26.51 -23.45 4.23
CA VAL A 90 -27.56 -23.03 3.29
C VAL A 90 -28.36 -24.22 2.78
N ASP A 91 -27.67 -25.31 2.41
CA ASP A 91 -28.31 -26.55 1.95
C ASP A 91 -29.21 -27.14 3.06
N GLU A 92 -28.73 -27.17 4.31
CA GLU A 92 -29.51 -27.64 5.47
C GLU A 92 -30.74 -26.77 5.75
N LEU A 93 -30.61 -25.44 5.66
CA LEU A 93 -31.74 -24.52 5.81
C LEU A 93 -32.76 -24.70 4.69
N ALA A 94 -32.31 -24.88 3.45
CA ALA A 94 -33.20 -25.12 2.31
C ALA A 94 -34.00 -26.42 2.50
N ASP A 95 -33.32 -27.52 2.83
CA ASP A 95 -33.94 -28.82 3.10
C ASP A 95 -34.91 -28.77 4.30
N SER A 96 -34.54 -28.03 5.36
CA SER A 96 -35.39 -27.86 6.54
C SER A 96 -36.64 -27.04 6.23
N SER A 97 -36.52 -26.00 5.40
CA SER A 97 -37.65 -25.18 4.96
C SER A 97 -38.63 -25.97 4.08
N ALA A 98 -38.13 -26.85 3.21
CA ALA A 98 -38.94 -27.72 2.37
C ALA A 98 -39.76 -28.72 3.22
N LYS A 99 -39.12 -29.37 4.20
CA LYS A 99 -39.78 -30.28 5.14
C LYS A 99 -40.84 -29.58 5.99
N ALA A 100 -40.59 -28.34 6.40
CA ALA A 100 -41.56 -27.55 7.17
C ALA A 100 -42.79 -27.12 6.33
N ALA A 101 -42.62 -26.92 5.02
CA ALA A 101 -43.72 -26.61 4.10
C ALA A 101 -44.59 -27.85 3.84
N GLU A 102 -44.00 -29.02 3.67
CA GLU A 102 -44.74 -30.28 3.50
C GLU A 102 -45.55 -30.64 4.77
N ALA A 103 -45.01 -30.38 5.95
CA ALA A 103 -45.69 -30.64 7.22
C ALA A 103 -46.91 -29.73 7.47
N ARG A 104 -47.01 -28.58 6.79
CA ARG A 104 -48.16 -27.65 6.88
C ARG A 104 -49.26 -27.92 5.85
N SER A 105 -49.00 -28.80 4.88
CA SER A 105 -49.95 -29.17 3.81
C SER A 105 -50.78 -30.41 4.14
N LYS A 106 -50.49 -31.07 5.27
CA LYS A 106 -51.29 -32.16 5.85
C LYS A 106 -52.14 -31.64 6.99
#